data_AF-A0AAN8ZQM9-F1
#
_entry.id   AF-A0AAN8ZQM9-F1
#
_cell.length_a   1.000
_cell.length_b   1.000
_cell.length_c   1.000
_cell.angle_alpha   90.00
_cell.angle_beta   90.00
_cell.angle_gamma   90.00
#
_symmetry.space_group_name_H-M   'P 1'
#
loop_
_entity.id
_entity.type
_entity.pdbx_description
1 polymer ?
#
loop_
_entity_poly.entity_id
_entity_poly.type
_entity_poly.pdbx_seq_one_letter_code
_entity_poly.pdbx_strand_id
1 'polypeptide(L)'
;GEPNEITFINTIMVDIQSRKLVTVWFENTEHSASSLDLILVHDSWYLLLAQSHQACNVTKPLTASSQLFVWENTKQTFKSKGKFMADCVTSGIFLKSTWPVEEYFLSLAQLRAAEYPIFEENYQYSREVI
;
A
#
# COMPACT_ATOMS: atom_id res chain seq x y z
N GLY A 1 5.26 22.98 -14.92
CA GLY A 1 4.79 22.14 -13.81
C GLY A 1 4.58 20.77 -14.39
N GLU A 2 5.31 19.77 -13.90
CA GLU A 2 5.13 18.40 -14.39
C GLU A 2 3.75 17.88 -14.00
N PRO A 3 3.08 17.11 -14.87
CA PRO A 3 1.80 16.50 -14.54
C PRO A 3 2.02 15.51 -13.39
N ASN A 4 1.27 15.68 -12.30
CA ASN A 4 1.19 14.65 -11.26
C ASN A 4 0.60 13.39 -11.91
N GLU A 5 1.41 12.34 -12.06
CA GLU A 5 0.91 11.02 -12.47
C GLU A 5 -0.07 10.51 -11.41
N ILE A 6 -1.35 10.48 -11.75
CA ILE A 6 -2.38 9.90 -10.89
C ILE A 6 -2.28 8.38 -11.03
N THR A 7 -1.98 7.68 -9.93
CA THR A 7 -2.02 6.22 -9.89
C THR A 7 -3.39 5.76 -9.39
N PHE A 8 -3.98 4.79 -10.10
CA PHE A 8 -5.27 4.21 -9.74
C PHE A 8 -5.08 2.84 -9.09
N ILE A 9 -5.84 2.59 -8.03
CA ILE A 9 -5.93 1.26 -7.41
C ILE A 9 -7.36 0.77 -7.54
N ASN A 10 -7.52 -0.44 -8.05
CA ASN A 10 -8.82 -1.08 -8.24
C ASN A 10 -8.91 -2.30 -7.32
N THR A 11 -10.00 -2.40 -6.55
CA THR A 11 -10.39 -3.66 -5.91
C THR A 11 -11.41 -4.36 -6.80
N ILE A 12 -11.05 -5.57 -7.22
CA ILE A 12 -11.88 -6.42 -8.07
C ILE A 12 -12.46 -7.53 -7.19
N MET A 13 -13.79 -7.64 -7.15
CA MET A 13 -14.46 -8.80 -6.55
C MET A 13 -15.01 -9.69 -7.65
N VAL A 14 -15.12 -10.99 -7.36
CA VAL A 14 -15.87 -11.93 -8.20
C VAL A 14 -17.33 -11.85 -7.77
N ASP A 15 -18.20 -11.42 -8.67
CA ASP A 15 -19.62 -11.67 -8.51
C ASP A 15 -19.87 -13.16 -8.74
N ILE A 16 -20.20 -13.86 -7.66
CA ILE A 16 -20.40 -15.32 -7.65
C ILE A 16 -21.57 -15.73 -8.55
N GLN A 17 -22.59 -14.88 -8.70
CA GLN A 17 -23.77 -15.19 -9.53
C GLN A 17 -23.45 -15.09 -11.01
N SER A 18 -22.79 -14.01 -11.42
CA SER A 18 -22.45 -13.79 -12.83
C SER A 18 -21.13 -14.44 -13.26
N ARG A 19 -20.32 -14.93 -12.30
CA ARG A 19 -18.93 -15.38 -12.48
C ARG A 19 -18.06 -14.36 -13.21
N LYS A 20 -18.41 -13.07 -13.09
CA LYS A 20 -17.66 -11.98 -13.67
C LYS A 20 -16.86 -11.28 -12.60
N LEU A 21 -15.68 -10.82 -13.00
CA LEU A 21 -14.92 -9.84 -12.24
C LEU A 21 -15.65 -8.51 -12.38
N VAL A 22 -16.03 -7.93 -11.24
CA VAL A 22 -16.65 -6.61 -11.17
C VAL A 22 -15.76 -5.73 -10.31
N THR A 23 -15.44 -4.54 -10.80
CA THR A 23 -14.80 -3.50 -9.98
C THR A 23 -15.81 -3.01 -8.98
N VAL A 24 -15.56 -3.26 -7.69
CA VAL A 24 -16.45 -2.85 -6.60
C VAL A 24 -16.01 -1.55 -5.93
N TRP A 25 -14.73 -1.21 -6.10
CA TRP A 25 -14.15 -0.02 -5.51
C TRP A 25 -12.88 0.38 -6.26
N PHE A 26 -12.67 1.68 -6.37
CA PHE A 26 -11.43 2.27 -6.89
C PHE A 26 -11.05 3.46 -6.02
N GLU A 27 -9.75 3.74 -5.93
CA GLU A 27 -9.23 4.90 -5.21
C GLU A 27 -8.14 5.58 -6.04
N ASN A 28 -8.17 6.91 -6.03
CA ASN A 28 -7.16 7.72 -6.67
C ASN A 28 -6.05 7.98 -5.67
N THR A 29 -4.83 7.64 -6.05
CA THR A 29 -3.69 7.78 -5.18
C THR A 29 -2.61 8.64 -5.78
N GLU A 30 -2.01 9.47 -4.94
CA GLU A 30 -0.86 10.30 -5.30
C GLU A 30 0.43 9.48 -5.49
N HIS A 31 0.47 8.26 -4.93
CA HIS A 31 1.63 7.38 -4.96
C HIS A 31 1.21 5.95 -5.25
N SER A 32 2.08 5.20 -5.92
CA SER A 32 1.83 3.80 -6.23
C SER A 32 1.69 2.94 -4.97
N ALA A 33 0.77 1.98 -5.02
CA ALA A 33 0.65 0.95 -3.99
C ALA A 33 1.90 0.07 -4.00
N SER A 34 2.53 -0.12 -2.84
CA SER A 34 3.56 -1.14 -2.64
C SER A 34 2.96 -2.48 -2.24
N SER A 35 1.87 -2.46 -1.45
CA SER A 35 1.06 -3.66 -1.20
C SER A 35 -0.38 -3.31 -0.85
N LEU A 36 -1.25 -4.31 -1.01
CA LEU A 36 -2.63 -4.33 -0.53
C LEU A 36 -2.79 -5.56 0.35
N ASP A 37 -3.37 -5.38 1.53
CA ASP A 37 -3.74 -6.49 2.41
C ASP A 37 -5.16 -6.32 2.94
N LEU A 38 -5.87 -7.43 3.14
CA LEU A 38 -7.28 -7.46 3.50
C LEU A 38 -7.50 -8.38 4.70
N ILE A 39 -8.18 -7.89 5.74
CA ILE A 39 -8.53 -8.69 6.91
C ILE A 39 -10.01 -8.52 7.27
N LEU A 40 -10.63 -9.61 7.74
CA LEU A 40 -11.96 -9.57 8.34
C LEU A 40 -11.82 -9.36 9.87
N VAL A 41 -12.35 -8.25 10.37
CA VAL A 41 -12.39 -7.94 11.82
C VAL A 41 -13.84 -7.90 12.25
N HIS A 42 -14.24 -8.87 13.08
CA HIS A 42 -15.65 -9.14 13.37
C HIS A 42 -16.45 -9.30 12.05
N ASP A 43 -17.41 -8.42 11.79
CA ASP A 43 -18.30 -8.47 10.61
C ASP A 43 -17.96 -7.43 9.53
N SER A 44 -16.74 -6.89 9.53
CA SER A 44 -16.34 -5.86 8.56
C SER A 44 -14.96 -6.11 7.98
N TRP A 45 -14.85 -5.94 6.66
CA TRP A 45 -13.59 -6.03 5.94
C TRP A 45 -12.79 -4.75 6.10
N TYR A 46 -11.50 -4.91 6.38
CA TYR A 46 -10.53 -3.84 6.45
C TYR A 46 -9.49 -4.03 5.35
N LEU A 47 -9.21 -2.95 4.63
CA LEU A 47 -8.21 -2.92 3.57
C LEU A 47 -7.08 -2.01 3.98
N LEU A 48 -5.87 -2.53 3.99
CA LEU A 48 -4.65 -1.77 4.17
C LEU A 48 -4.02 -1.54 2.81
N LEU A 49 -3.88 -0.27 2.45
CA LEU A 49 -3.14 0.19 1.30
C LEU A 49 -1.80 0.76 1.75
N ALA A 50 -0.73 -0.01 1.54
CA ALA A 50 0.62 0.48 1.72
C ALA A 50 1.07 1.22 0.45
N GLN A 51 1.56 2.44 0.62
CA GLN A 51 2.01 3.27 -0.50
C GLN A 51 3.51 3.51 -0.39
N SER A 52 4.23 3.34 -1.50
CA SER A 52 5.63 3.74 -1.61
C SER A 52 5.72 5.00 -2.44
N HIS A 53 6.49 5.99 -1.99
CA HIS A 53 6.98 7.02 -2.89
C HIS A 53 7.95 6.37 -3.88
N GLN A 54 7.96 6.78 -5.15
CA GLN A 54 9.01 6.35 -6.08
C GLN A 54 10.37 6.82 -5.52
N ALA A 55 11.32 5.90 -5.38
CA ALA A 55 12.64 6.14 -4.79
C ALA A 55 13.59 6.98 -5.67
N CYS A 56 13.09 7.65 -6.70
CA CYS A 56 13.90 8.29 -7.73
C CYS A 56 14.20 9.78 -7.47
N ASN A 57 13.73 10.38 -6.38
CA ASN A 57 13.93 11.81 -6.12
C ASN A 57 14.50 12.09 -4.73
N VAL A 58 15.80 12.37 -4.68
CA VAL A 58 16.61 12.64 -3.47
C VAL A 58 16.28 13.94 -2.74
N THR A 59 15.36 14.76 -3.27
CA THR A 59 15.08 16.11 -2.74
C THR A 59 13.77 16.24 -1.95
N LYS A 60 12.91 15.22 -1.93
CA LYS A 60 11.64 15.25 -1.18
C LYS A 60 11.65 14.20 -0.06
N PRO A 61 10.93 14.44 1.05
CA PRO A 61 10.70 13.40 2.05
C PRO A 61 10.11 12.17 1.34
N LEU A 62 10.73 11.00 1.53
CA LEU A 62 10.29 9.73 0.93
C LEU A 62 9.06 9.15 1.68
N THR A 63 8.28 10.03 2.29
CA THR A 63 7.07 9.71 3.04
C THR A 63 5.90 9.59 2.09
N ALA A 64 5.29 8.41 2.03
CA ALA A 64 4.00 8.21 1.39
C ALA A 64 2.97 7.77 2.45
N SER A 65 1.80 8.40 2.44
CA SER A 65 0.74 8.05 3.39
C SER A 65 0.17 6.69 3.02
N SER A 66 0.39 5.67 3.84
CA SER A 66 -0.41 4.44 3.77
C SER A 66 -1.81 4.69 4.30
N GLN A 67 -2.82 3.99 3.79
CA GLN A 67 -4.23 4.26 4.08
C GLN A 67 -4.95 2.99 4.56
N LEU A 68 -5.80 3.16 5.56
CA LEU A 68 -6.66 2.11 6.08
C LEU A 68 -8.10 2.41 5.70
N PHE A 69 -8.78 1.44 5.11
CA PHE A 69 -10.18 1.51 4.76
C PHE A 69 -10.99 0.45 5.50
N VAL A 70 -12.28 0.73 5.67
CA VAL A 70 -13.27 -0.20 6.20
C VAL A 70 -14.43 -0.33 5.23
N TRP A 71 -14.93 -1.55 5.04
CA TRP A 71 -16.05 -1.82 4.15
C TRP A 71 -17.36 -1.34 4.77
N GLU A 72 -18.08 -0.51 4.01
CA GLU A 72 -19.40 0.02 4.36
C GLU A 72 -20.47 -0.77 3.60
N ASN A 73 -21.10 -1.72 4.30
CA ASN A 73 -22.13 -2.62 3.73
C ASN A 73 -23.30 -1.87 3.06
N THR A 74 -23.71 -0.71 3.59
CA THR A 74 -24.84 0.05 3.02
C THR A 74 -24.55 0.62 1.64
N LYS A 75 -23.31 1.08 1.41
CA LYS A 75 -22.89 1.67 0.12
C LYS A 75 -22.11 0.71 -0.76
N GLN A 76 -21.82 -0.51 -0.25
CA GLN A 76 -21.01 -1.51 -0.93
C GLN A 76 -19.68 -0.91 -1.41
N THR A 77 -18.97 -0.21 -0.50
CA THR A 77 -17.74 0.51 -0.83
C THR A 77 -16.79 0.56 0.36
N PHE A 78 -15.51 0.83 0.10
CA PHE A 78 -14.52 1.10 1.14
C PHE A 78 -14.53 2.58 1.53
N LYS A 79 -14.58 2.84 2.84
CA LYS A 79 -14.48 4.18 3.43
C LYS A 79 -13.14 4.33 4.14
N SER A 80 -12.46 5.44 3.91
CA SER A 80 -11.21 5.76 4.61
C SER A 80 -11.45 5.85 6.12
N LYS A 81 -10.64 5.15 6.91
CA LYS A 81 -10.68 5.10 8.37
C LYS A 81 -9.46 5.75 9.01
N GLY A 82 -8.30 5.71 8.33
CA GLY A 82 -7.07 6.29 8.87
C GLY A 82 -5.94 6.37 7.85
N LYS A 83 -4.91 7.12 8.21
CA LYS A 83 -3.69 7.33 7.44
C LYS A 83 -2.47 7.09 8.34
N PHE A 84 -1.46 6.42 7.80
CA PHE A 84 -0.22 6.11 8.49
C PHE A 84 0.95 6.65 7.66
N MET A 85 1.72 7.55 8.26
CA MET A 85 2.91 8.12 7.63
C MET A 85 4.11 7.23 7.95
N ALA A 86 4.82 6.82 6.91
CA ALA A 86 6.04 6.02 7.03
C ALA A 86 6.94 6.28 5.81
N ASP A 87 8.24 6.14 6.02
CA ASP A 87 9.25 6.32 4.98
C ASP A 87 9.40 5.05 4.15
N CYS A 88 9.49 5.18 2.82
CA CYS A 88 9.87 4.09 1.91
C CYS A 88 9.13 2.76 2.18
N VAL A 89 7.81 2.79 2.38
CA VAL A 89 7.03 1.60 2.73
C VAL A 89 7.03 0.60 1.58
N THR A 90 7.62 -0.58 1.79
CA THR A 90 7.66 -1.67 0.80
C THR A 90 6.52 -2.66 0.96
N SER A 91 5.96 -2.76 2.15
CA SER A 91 4.84 -3.65 2.43
C SER A 91 4.08 -3.20 3.66
N GLY A 92 2.77 -3.38 3.64
CA GLY A 92 1.89 -3.32 4.80
C GLY A 92 1.09 -4.61 4.89
N ILE A 93 0.99 -5.15 6.10
CA ILE A 93 0.22 -6.37 6.40
C ILE A 93 -0.61 -6.19 7.67
N PHE A 94 -1.73 -6.92 7.75
CA PHE A 94 -2.45 -7.14 8.99
C PHE A 94 -1.91 -8.36 9.73
N LEU A 95 -1.94 -8.29 11.06
CA LEU A 95 -1.60 -9.39 11.94
C LEU A 95 -2.76 -9.62 12.90
N LYS A 96 -3.05 -10.89 13.20
CA LYS A 96 -4.09 -11.28 14.16
C LYS A 96 -3.47 -12.13 15.25
N SER A 97 -3.65 -11.73 16.50
CA SER A 97 -3.43 -12.57 17.68
C SER A 97 -4.77 -13.14 18.15
N THR A 98 -4.79 -14.39 18.59
CA THR A 98 -5.99 -15.07 19.10
C THR A 98 -5.83 -15.57 20.54
N TRP A 99 -4.64 -15.44 21.13
CA TRP A 99 -4.38 -15.88 22.50
C TRP A 99 -3.27 -15.04 23.15
N PRO A 100 -3.42 -14.58 24.41
CA PRO A 100 -4.57 -14.80 25.31
C PRO A 100 -5.78 -13.89 25.02
N VAL A 101 -5.65 -12.89 24.14
CA VAL A 101 -6.71 -11.96 23.74
C VAL A 101 -6.76 -11.87 22.21
N GLU A 102 -7.95 -11.72 21.65
CA GLU A 102 -8.11 -11.43 20.23
C GLU A 102 -7.73 -9.98 19.95
N GLU A 103 -6.60 -9.78 19.26
CA GLU A 103 -6.07 -8.46 18.92
C GLU A 103 -5.68 -8.40 17.45
N TYR A 104 -5.84 -7.21 16.88
CA TYR A 104 -5.56 -6.94 15.48
C TYR A 104 -4.52 -5.84 15.38
N PHE A 105 -3.47 -6.11 14.63
CA PHE A 105 -2.37 -5.18 14.40
C PHE A 105 -2.21 -4.94 12.92
N LEU A 106 -1.50 -3.86 12.60
CA LEU A 106 -0.95 -3.65 11.27
C LEU A 106 0.56 -3.39 11.42
N SER A 107 1.31 -3.82 10.43
CA SER A 107 2.74 -3.58 10.33
C SER A 107 3.05 -2.94 8.99
N LEU A 108 3.91 -1.92 8.99
CA LEU A 108 4.47 -1.32 7.78
C LEU A 108 5.98 -1.60 7.76
N ALA A 109 6.43 -2.34 6.75
CA ALA A 109 7.84 -2.56 6.48
C ALA A 109 8.39 -1.39 5.68
N GLN A 110 9.48 -0.79 6.17
CA GLN A 110 10.14 0.35 5.55
C GLN A 110 11.49 -0.10 4.98
N LEU A 111 11.79 0.29 3.74
CA LEU A 111 13.12 0.13 3.18
C LEU A 111 14.01 1.26 3.67
N ARG A 112 15.04 0.91 4.44
CA ARG A 112 16.16 1.80 4.73
C ARG A 112 17.39 1.28 4.01
N ALA A 113 18.04 2.13 3.22
CA ALA A 113 19.34 1.79 2.66
C ALA A 113 20.31 1.49 3.79
N ALA A 114 21.06 0.40 3.69
CA ALA A 114 22.14 0.14 4.62
C ALA A 114 23.20 1.23 4.46
N GLU A 115 23.55 1.91 5.55
CA GLU A 115 24.73 2.80 5.59
C GLU A 115 25.99 1.91 5.61
N TYR A 116 26.30 1.32 4.46
CA TYR A 116 27.52 0.52 4.27
C TYR A 116 28.39 1.20 3.21
N PRO A 117 29.57 1.75 3.57
CA PRO A 117 30.45 2.44 2.63
C PRO A 117 31.07 1.53 1.54
N ILE A 118 30.75 0.24 1.52
CA ILE A 118 31.39 -0.77 0.65
C ILE A 118 30.54 -1.08 -0.61
N PHE A 119 29.28 -0.64 -0.67
CA PHE A 119 28.43 -0.91 -1.84
C PHE A 119 28.71 0.03 -3.03
N GLU A 120 29.37 1.16 -2.82
CA GLU A 120 29.76 2.08 -3.91
C GLU A 120 30.90 1.53 -4.78
N GLU A 121 31.65 0.52 -4.33
CA GLU A 121 32.81 0.05 -5.09
C GLU A 121 32.52 -0.93 -6.24
N ASN A 122 31.30 -1.47 -6.41
CA ASN A 122 31.11 -2.60 -7.35
C ASN A 122 29.89 -2.59 -8.28
N TYR A 123 29.13 -1.51 -8.44
CA TYR A 123 28.14 -1.44 -9.52
C TYR A 123 28.19 -0.10 -10.26
N GLN A 124 29.13 0.01 -11.20
CA GLN A 124 28.94 0.89 -12.35
C GLN A 124 27.76 0.35 -13.16
N TYR A 125 26.56 0.89 -12.94
CA TYR A 125 25.47 0.73 -13.89
C TYR A 125 25.87 1.50 -15.17
N SER A 126 26.53 0.82 -16.10
CA SER A 126 26.65 1.30 -17.48
C SER A 126 25.28 1.20 -18.14
N ARG A 127 24.45 2.24 -17.99
CA ARG A 127 23.34 2.46 -18.93
C ARG A 127 23.91 3.19 -20.14
N GLU A 128 24.32 2.44 -21.15
CA GLU A 128 24.12 2.92 -22.52
C GLU A 128 22.65 2.71 -22.83
N VAL A 129 21.92 3.82 -22.97
CA VAL A 129 20.60 3.83 -23.60
C VAL A 129 20.87 3.94 -25.09
N ILE A 130 20.57 2.87 -25.84
CA ILE A 130 20.52 2.86 -27.31
C ILE A 130 19.13 3.35 -27.74
#